data_AF-A0A2G6I5S8-F1
#
_entry.id   AF-A0A2G6I5S8-F1
#
_cell.length_a   1.000
_cell.length_b   1.000
_cell.length_c   1.000
_cell.angle_alpha   90.00
_cell.angle_beta   90.00
_cell.angle_gamma   90.00
#
_symmetry.space_group_name_H-M   'P 1'
#
loop_
_entity.id
_entity.type
_entity.pdbx_description
1 polymer ?
#
loop_
_entity_poly.entity_id
_entity_poly.type
_entity_poly.pdbx_seq_one_letter_code
_entity_poly.pdbx_strand_id
1 'polypeptide(L)'
;MVPKDGPRQRRERDFTIEGANSELISYTYAKLTDGAVKGFMLIWPQGARITAEDGSESYEVDRRRALVLDAMRQSFAPIPGAALPDNAGLDQAEQSIDLVSGLKIRKAERARSGFFVTEQGDVLTTLEAVQNCGSVTLEDAYPANIVATDEQLGLALLRPQTPLAPMAIAELLNFDPRIGSELAVAGFSYGGRLPSPTLTFGTLAETRGLAGETEISRLNVTVQDGDAGGPVLDQGGAVIGMLLAAPTEGKLLPQGVGLTAKGTALAEFLAANGVTATMTQIQGALTPYDLTNNAANMTVLVSCWK
;
A
#
# COMPACT_ATOMS: atom_id res chain seq x y z
N MET A 1 -16.66 16.55 -9.76
CA MET A 1 -15.45 15.92 -9.20
C MET A 1 -14.50 17.03 -8.76
N VAL A 2 -13.89 16.94 -7.58
CA VAL A 2 -12.92 17.95 -7.11
C VAL A 2 -11.61 17.79 -7.88
N PRO A 3 -11.06 18.83 -8.53
CA PRO A 3 -9.78 18.74 -9.21
C PRO A 3 -8.63 18.29 -8.29
N LYS A 4 -7.62 17.63 -8.85
CA LYS A 4 -6.55 16.98 -8.09
C LYS A 4 -5.50 17.96 -7.54
N ASP A 5 -5.36 19.13 -8.12
CA ASP A 5 -4.32 20.10 -7.75
C ASP A 5 -4.88 21.21 -6.87
N GLY A 6 -4.17 21.54 -5.78
CA GLY A 6 -4.52 22.62 -4.86
C GLY A 6 -4.31 22.27 -3.37
N PRO A 7 -4.36 23.28 -2.47
CA PRO A 7 -4.06 23.10 -1.05
C PRO A 7 -5.12 22.24 -0.35
N ARG A 8 -4.63 21.35 0.52
CA ARG A 8 -5.45 20.51 1.40
C ARG A 8 -4.99 20.73 2.82
N GLN A 9 -5.92 21.03 3.72
CA GLN A 9 -5.62 21.14 5.14
C GLN A 9 -6.58 20.27 5.91
N ARG A 10 -6.05 19.45 6.82
CA ARG A 10 -6.84 18.69 7.79
C ARG A 10 -6.40 19.12 9.18
N ARG A 11 -7.37 19.49 10.00
CA ARG A 11 -7.23 19.75 11.43
C ARG A 11 -7.97 18.66 12.19
N GLU A 12 -7.87 18.67 13.51
CA GLU A 12 -8.45 17.65 14.38
C GLU A 12 -9.96 17.46 14.14
N ARG A 13 -10.69 18.55 13.86
CA ARG A 13 -12.16 18.53 13.73
C ARG A 13 -12.69 19.16 12.43
N ASP A 14 -11.83 19.57 11.51
CA ASP A 14 -12.25 20.17 10.24
C ASP A 14 -11.24 19.93 9.13
N PHE A 15 -11.67 20.05 7.88
CA PHE A 15 -10.79 20.03 6.73
C PHE A 15 -11.24 20.99 5.64
N THR A 16 -10.26 21.42 4.83
CA THR A 16 -10.48 22.17 3.60
C THR A 16 -9.77 21.50 2.43
N ILE A 17 -10.41 21.55 1.26
CA ILE A 17 -9.83 21.12 -0.01
C ILE A 17 -10.10 22.22 -1.03
N GLU A 18 -9.05 22.77 -1.61
CA GLU A 18 -9.15 23.56 -2.83
C GLU A 18 -8.64 22.75 -4.01
N GLY A 19 -9.43 22.70 -5.07
CA GLY A 19 -9.09 22.03 -6.31
C GLY A 19 -9.33 22.95 -7.49
N ALA A 20 -8.38 23.11 -8.39
CA ALA A 20 -8.54 23.87 -9.64
C ALA A 20 -8.16 23.04 -10.88
N ASN A 21 -8.82 23.30 -12.01
CA ASN A 21 -8.40 22.82 -13.34
C ASN A 21 -8.64 23.93 -14.39
N SER A 22 -8.55 23.61 -15.68
CA SER A 22 -8.73 24.59 -16.76
C SER A 22 -10.15 25.17 -16.89
N GLU A 23 -11.14 24.61 -16.19
CA GLU A 23 -12.56 24.98 -16.33
C GLU A 23 -13.16 25.50 -15.02
N LEU A 24 -12.77 24.94 -13.89
CA LEU A 24 -13.44 25.10 -12.60
C LEU A 24 -12.44 25.22 -11.44
N ILE A 25 -12.82 26.03 -10.45
CA ILE A 25 -12.26 26.05 -9.10
C ILE A 25 -13.31 25.51 -8.13
N SER A 26 -12.88 24.66 -7.21
CA SER A 26 -13.71 24.15 -6.13
C SER A 26 -13.09 24.46 -4.78
N TYR A 27 -13.93 24.74 -3.80
CA TYR A 27 -13.58 24.86 -2.40
C TYR A 27 -14.51 23.96 -1.60
N THR A 28 -13.94 23.05 -0.81
CA THR A 28 -14.68 22.18 0.10
C THR A 28 -14.28 22.53 1.52
N TYR A 29 -15.27 22.70 2.40
CA TYR A 29 -15.04 22.80 3.84
C TYR A 29 -16.00 21.87 4.57
N ALA A 30 -15.48 21.13 5.54
CA ALA A 30 -16.31 20.33 6.42
C ALA A 30 -15.72 20.26 7.83
N LYS A 31 -16.59 20.05 8.81
CA LYS A 31 -16.25 19.92 10.24
C LYS A 31 -17.04 18.81 10.93
N LEU A 32 -16.47 18.22 11.97
CA LEU A 32 -17.12 17.23 12.82
C LEU A 32 -18.05 17.92 13.83
N THR A 33 -19.35 17.77 13.63
CA THR A 33 -20.41 18.28 14.51
C THR A 33 -21.30 17.12 14.92
N ASP A 34 -21.47 16.89 16.22
CA ASP A 34 -22.35 15.86 16.80
C ASP A 34 -22.16 14.45 16.19
N GLY A 35 -20.91 14.03 16.03
CA GLY A 35 -20.56 12.72 15.47
C GLY A 35 -20.65 12.61 13.94
N ALA A 36 -21.08 13.66 13.24
CA ALA A 36 -21.21 13.68 11.79
C ALA A 36 -20.31 14.73 11.13
N VAL A 37 -19.77 14.40 9.94
CA VAL A 37 -19.05 15.38 9.10
C VAL A 37 -20.06 16.22 8.33
N LYS A 38 -20.05 17.53 8.59
CA LYS A 38 -20.96 18.51 7.97
C LYS A 38 -20.16 19.57 7.25
N GLY A 39 -20.55 19.90 6.03
CA GLY A 39 -19.80 20.85 5.23
C GLY A 39 -20.58 21.38 4.03
N PHE A 40 -19.88 22.13 3.20
CA PHE A 40 -20.36 22.60 1.92
C PHE A 40 -19.23 22.53 0.88
N MET A 41 -19.63 22.56 -0.38
CA MET A 41 -18.73 22.75 -1.51
C MET A 41 -19.20 23.95 -2.31
N LEU A 42 -18.27 24.85 -2.62
CA LEU A 42 -18.47 25.92 -3.58
C LEU A 42 -17.74 25.56 -4.87
N ILE A 43 -18.47 25.45 -5.97
CA ILE A 43 -17.93 25.25 -7.32
C ILE A 43 -18.07 26.57 -8.06
N TRP A 44 -16.99 27.04 -8.67
CA TRP A 44 -16.92 28.32 -9.36
C TRP A 44 -16.20 28.15 -10.71
N PRO A 45 -16.55 28.91 -11.76
CA PRO A 45 -15.78 28.92 -13.01
C PRO A 45 -14.33 29.40 -12.78
N GLN A 46 -13.37 28.83 -13.51
CA GLN A 46 -11.95 29.21 -13.43
C GLN A 46 -11.67 30.64 -13.93
N GLY A 47 -12.52 31.16 -14.82
CA GLY A 47 -12.33 32.46 -15.47
C GLY A 47 -11.62 32.35 -16.81
N ALA A 48 -11.46 33.50 -17.50
CA ALA A 48 -10.78 33.54 -18.79
C ALA A 48 -9.27 33.26 -18.62
N ARG A 49 -8.67 32.54 -19.56
CA ARG A 49 -7.21 32.32 -19.59
C ARG A 49 -6.51 33.61 -20.02
N ILE A 50 -5.45 33.96 -19.31
CA ILE A 50 -4.61 35.14 -19.56
C ILE A 50 -3.19 34.65 -19.84
N THR A 51 -2.63 35.01 -20.98
CA THR A 51 -1.23 34.76 -21.33
C THR A 51 -0.45 36.06 -21.20
N ALA A 52 0.56 36.09 -20.34
CA ALA A 52 1.44 37.24 -20.16
C ALA A 52 2.46 37.35 -21.32
N GLU A 53 3.11 38.50 -21.45
CA GLU A 53 4.11 38.76 -22.50
C GLU A 53 5.33 37.82 -22.43
N ASP A 54 5.62 37.26 -21.24
CA ASP A 54 6.67 36.27 -21.02
C ASP A 54 6.24 34.82 -21.34
N GLY A 55 5.01 34.63 -21.81
CA GLY A 55 4.43 33.33 -22.14
C GLY A 55 3.82 32.57 -20.96
N SER A 56 3.82 33.12 -19.74
CA SER A 56 3.17 32.50 -18.59
C SER A 56 1.63 32.54 -18.71
N GLU A 57 0.98 31.42 -18.39
CA GLU A 57 -0.49 31.31 -18.37
C GLU A 57 -1.04 31.45 -16.95
N SER A 58 -2.09 32.26 -16.80
CA SER A 58 -2.87 32.41 -15.57
C SER A 58 -4.36 32.51 -15.92
N TYR A 59 -5.21 32.65 -14.90
CA TYR A 59 -6.66 32.79 -15.08
C TYR A 59 -7.17 34.06 -14.41
N GLU A 60 -8.16 34.69 -15.02
CA GLU A 60 -8.83 35.87 -14.46
C GLU A 60 -9.49 35.54 -13.12
N VAL A 61 -9.18 36.32 -12.08
CA VAL A 61 -9.72 36.10 -10.74
C VAL A 61 -11.06 36.81 -10.57
N ASP A 62 -12.14 36.03 -10.50
CA ASP A 62 -13.47 36.56 -10.15
C ASP A 62 -13.56 36.89 -8.65
N ARG A 63 -13.54 38.19 -8.33
CA ARG A 63 -13.62 38.70 -6.95
C ARG A 63 -14.90 38.26 -6.22
N ARG A 64 -15.98 37.93 -6.94
CA ARG A 64 -17.24 37.46 -6.34
C ARG A 64 -17.08 36.11 -5.67
N ARG A 65 -16.18 35.24 -6.16
CA ARG A 65 -15.89 33.94 -5.54
C ARG A 65 -15.47 34.11 -4.08
N ALA A 66 -14.54 35.02 -3.82
CA ALA A 66 -14.01 35.25 -2.47
C ALA A 66 -15.10 35.78 -1.52
N LEU A 67 -15.95 36.69 -2.01
CA LEU A 67 -17.07 37.23 -1.24
C LEU A 67 -18.12 36.16 -0.90
N VAL A 68 -18.51 35.34 -1.88
CA VAL A 68 -19.46 34.24 -1.67
C VAL A 68 -18.88 33.21 -0.72
N LEU A 69 -17.61 32.85 -0.89
CA LEU A 69 -16.94 31.89 -0.03
C LEU A 69 -16.89 32.36 1.42
N ASP A 70 -16.52 33.62 1.65
CA ASP A 70 -16.49 34.20 3.00
C ASP A 70 -17.88 34.21 3.63
N ALA A 71 -18.90 34.64 2.89
CA ALA A 71 -20.29 34.62 3.33
C ALA A 71 -20.75 33.20 3.71
N MET A 72 -20.47 32.20 2.86
CA MET A 72 -20.82 30.79 3.12
C MET A 72 -20.13 30.25 4.37
N ARG A 73 -18.85 30.59 4.61
CA ARG A 73 -18.12 30.16 5.82
C ARG A 73 -18.71 30.76 7.08
N GLN A 74 -19.04 32.05 7.05
CA GLN A 74 -19.61 32.76 8.21
C GLN A 74 -21.04 32.32 8.51
N SER A 75 -21.84 32.03 7.48
CA SER A 75 -23.23 31.61 7.63
C SER A 75 -23.42 30.11 7.76
N PHE A 76 -22.34 29.31 7.80
CA PHE A 76 -22.45 27.86 7.83
C PHE A 76 -22.99 27.36 9.18
N ALA A 77 -24.26 26.97 9.19
CA ALA A 77 -24.93 26.31 10.29
C ALA A 77 -25.26 24.85 9.92
N PRO A 78 -24.72 23.84 10.62
CA PRO A 78 -25.06 22.45 10.35
C PRO A 78 -26.51 22.16 10.74
N ILE A 79 -27.23 21.43 9.88
CA ILE A 79 -28.62 21.03 10.14
C ILE A 79 -28.61 19.84 11.14
N PRO A 80 -29.22 19.97 12.33
CA PRO A 80 -29.28 18.90 13.32
C PRO A 80 -30.06 17.69 12.80
N GLY A 81 -29.61 16.47 13.12
CA GLY A 81 -30.31 15.23 12.77
C GLY A 81 -30.36 14.88 11.27
N ALA A 82 -29.96 15.79 10.38
CA ALA A 82 -29.96 15.58 8.93
C ALA A 82 -28.58 15.13 8.44
N ALA A 83 -28.07 14.02 8.97
CA ALA A 83 -27.00 13.28 8.33
C ALA A 83 -27.61 12.21 7.45
N LEU A 84 -27.02 12.01 6.27
CA LEU A 84 -27.15 10.72 5.62
C LEU A 84 -26.73 9.68 6.67
N PRO A 85 -27.55 8.66 6.97
CA PRO A 85 -27.05 7.53 7.75
C PRO A 85 -25.79 6.99 7.08
N ASP A 86 -24.91 6.31 7.82
CA ASP A 86 -23.63 5.82 7.29
C ASP A 86 -23.78 4.98 6.01
N ASN A 87 -24.99 4.47 5.76
CA ASN A 87 -25.39 3.67 4.60
C ASN A 87 -26.26 4.41 3.57
N ALA A 88 -26.51 5.71 3.67
CA ALA A 88 -27.38 6.39 2.72
C ALA A 88 -26.72 6.49 1.34
N GLY A 89 -27.41 6.03 0.30
CA GLY A 89 -26.86 5.83 -1.04
C GLY A 89 -26.29 4.42 -1.27
N LEU A 90 -26.28 3.56 -0.23
CA LEU A 90 -26.15 2.12 -0.37
C LEU A 90 -27.56 1.53 -0.45
N ASP A 91 -28.13 1.47 -1.66
CA ASP A 91 -29.36 0.71 -1.87
C ASP A 91 -29.13 -0.75 -1.43
N GLN A 92 -30.07 -1.32 -0.67
CA GLN A 92 -29.98 -2.69 -0.15
C GLN A 92 -29.85 -3.77 -1.25
N ALA A 93 -29.97 -3.39 -2.53
CA ALA A 93 -29.92 -4.28 -3.68
C ALA A 93 -28.53 -4.41 -4.34
N GLU A 94 -27.54 -3.57 -4.00
CA GLU A 94 -26.17 -3.69 -4.55
C GLU A 94 -25.15 -3.84 -3.43
N GLN A 95 -25.13 -5.02 -2.80
CA GLN A 95 -23.99 -5.47 -2.00
C GLN A 95 -22.79 -5.82 -2.90
N SER A 96 -22.22 -4.82 -3.57
CA SER A 96 -20.89 -4.93 -4.16
C SER A 96 -19.97 -3.92 -3.48
N ILE A 97 -18.96 -4.45 -2.80
CA ILE A 97 -17.89 -3.72 -2.09
C ILE A 97 -17.08 -2.81 -3.05
N ASP A 98 -17.30 -2.91 -4.36
CA ASP A 98 -16.52 -2.28 -5.42
C ASP A 98 -17.19 -1.04 -6.06
N LEU A 99 -18.24 -0.49 -5.44
CA LEU A 99 -18.92 0.71 -5.93
C LEU A 99 -18.72 1.88 -4.96
N VAL A 100 -18.16 2.97 -5.46
CA VAL A 100 -18.26 4.30 -4.82
C VAL A 100 -19.16 5.15 -5.70
N SER A 101 -20.34 5.50 -5.21
CA SER A 101 -21.30 6.38 -5.91
C SER A 101 -21.70 5.88 -7.32
N GLY A 102 -21.91 4.56 -7.48
CA GLY A 102 -22.30 3.94 -8.76
C GLY A 102 -21.18 3.85 -9.80
N LEU A 103 -19.94 4.23 -9.45
CA LEU A 103 -18.77 4.05 -10.30
C LEU A 103 -17.98 2.83 -9.83
N LYS A 104 -17.65 1.94 -10.78
CA LYS A 104 -16.77 0.80 -10.54
C LYS A 104 -15.41 1.31 -10.08
N ILE A 105 -15.00 0.95 -8.87
CA ILE A 105 -13.63 1.15 -8.40
C ILE A 105 -12.72 0.35 -9.33
N ARG A 106 -11.68 0.98 -9.89
CA ARG A 106 -10.68 0.26 -10.69
C ARG A 106 -10.05 -0.79 -9.79
N LYS A 107 -10.07 -2.05 -10.21
CA LYS A 107 -9.36 -3.12 -9.53
C LYS A 107 -7.98 -3.29 -10.13
N ALA A 108 -6.99 -3.50 -9.28
CA ALA A 108 -5.71 -4.01 -9.71
C ALA A 108 -5.93 -5.36 -10.43
N GLU A 109 -5.19 -5.60 -11.49
CA GLU A 109 -5.20 -6.91 -12.17
C GLU A 109 -4.63 -7.99 -11.28
N ARG A 110 -3.61 -7.63 -10.49
CA ARG A 110 -2.94 -8.51 -9.55
C ARG A 110 -2.56 -7.71 -8.31
N ALA A 111 -2.74 -8.33 -7.16
CA ALA A 111 -2.31 -7.83 -5.87
C ALA A 111 -1.45 -8.88 -5.18
N ARG A 112 -0.31 -8.45 -4.65
CA ARG A 112 0.68 -9.26 -3.95
C ARG A 112 1.18 -8.48 -2.74
N SER A 113 1.99 -9.14 -1.92
CA SER A 113 2.62 -8.50 -0.78
C SER A 113 4.04 -8.06 -1.13
N GLY A 114 4.53 -7.07 -0.41
CA GLY A 114 5.93 -6.69 -0.37
C GLY A 114 6.28 -6.25 1.04
N PHE A 115 7.52 -5.82 1.25
CA PHE A 115 7.92 -5.17 2.49
C PHE A 115 9.02 -4.15 2.27
N PHE A 116 9.06 -3.14 3.15
CA PHE A 116 10.04 -2.08 3.10
C PHE A 116 11.44 -2.58 3.50
N VAL A 117 12.43 -2.22 2.71
CA VAL A 117 13.85 -2.56 2.93
C VAL A 117 14.73 -1.34 3.17
N THR A 118 14.21 -0.12 2.95
CA THR A 118 14.91 1.15 3.25
C THR A 118 13.97 2.15 3.91
N GLU A 119 14.55 3.09 4.66
CA GLU A 119 13.81 4.19 5.29
C GLU A 119 13.22 5.18 4.27
N GLN A 120 13.66 5.13 3.01
CA GLN A 120 13.15 5.94 1.91
C GLN A 120 11.98 5.24 1.18
N GLY A 121 11.65 4.01 1.58
CA GLY A 121 10.49 3.28 1.10
C GLY A 121 10.75 2.34 -0.07
N ASP A 122 11.99 1.93 -0.34
CA ASP A 122 12.23 0.85 -1.30
C ASP A 122 11.59 -0.45 -0.78
N VAL A 123 11.01 -1.22 -1.69
CA VAL A 123 10.18 -2.41 -1.38
C VAL A 123 10.72 -3.63 -2.09
N LEU A 124 10.88 -4.74 -1.36
CA LEU A 124 11.05 -6.06 -1.97
C LEU A 124 9.69 -6.72 -2.16
N THR A 125 9.50 -7.41 -3.28
CA THR A 125 8.32 -8.22 -3.57
C THR A 125 8.66 -9.36 -4.53
N THR A 126 7.69 -10.21 -4.84
CA THR A 126 7.84 -11.26 -5.86
C THR A 126 7.76 -10.67 -7.27
N LEU A 127 8.55 -11.21 -8.20
CA LEU A 127 8.53 -10.84 -9.62
C LEU A 127 7.13 -10.95 -10.22
N GLU A 128 6.35 -11.96 -9.82
CA GLU A 128 4.96 -12.15 -10.26
C GLU A 128 4.10 -10.90 -9.95
N ALA A 129 4.41 -10.11 -8.91
CA ALA A 129 3.66 -8.92 -8.55
C ALA A 129 3.72 -7.82 -9.62
N VAL A 130 4.79 -7.79 -10.43
CA VAL A 130 5.12 -6.66 -11.31
C VAL A 130 5.19 -7.04 -12.79
N GLN A 131 5.13 -8.34 -13.09
CA GLN A 131 5.16 -8.85 -14.46
C GLN A 131 3.93 -8.42 -15.27
N ASN A 132 4.19 -7.88 -16.46
CA ASN A 132 3.20 -7.43 -17.45
C ASN A 132 2.25 -6.32 -16.96
N CYS A 133 2.69 -5.50 -16.00
CA CYS A 133 1.94 -4.35 -15.51
C CYS A 133 2.19 -3.11 -16.38
N GLY A 134 1.13 -2.34 -16.68
CA GLY A 134 1.24 -0.99 -17.24
C GLY A 134 1.67 0.04 -16.19
N SER A 135 1.31 -0.16 -14.93
CA SER A 135 1.83 0.60 -13.79
C SER A 135 1.76 -0.20 -12.49
N VAL A 136 2.62 0.12 -11.52
CA VAL A 136 2.66 -0.49 -10.18
C VAL A 136 2.43 0.57 -9.11
N THR A 137 1.64 0.24 -8.09
CA THR A 137 1.45 1.10 -6.90
C THR A 137 1.67 0.33 -5.60
N LEU A 138 2.12 1.05 -4.57
CA LEU A 138 2.17 0.61 -3.18
C LEU A 138 0.95 1.17 -2.43
N GLU A 139 0.32 0.38 -1.56
CA GLU A 139 -0.89 0.77 -0.78
C GLU A 139 -2.01 1.37 -1.66
N ASP A 140 -2.15 0.90 -2.90
CA ASP A 140 -3.07 1.43 -3.93
C ASP A 140 -2.99 2.95 -4.20
N ALA A 141 -1.96 3.62 -3.67
CA ALA A 141 -1.89 5.08 -3.65
C ALA A 141 -0.57 5.64 -4.17
N TYR A 142 0.55 4.93 -3.98
CA TYR A 142 1.88 5.45 -4.26
C TYR A 142 2.49 4.77 -5.49
N PRO A 143 2.61 5.46 -6.64
CA PRO A 143 3.27 4.90 -7.81
C PRO A 143 4.72 4.50 -7.51
N ALA A 144 5.14 3.35 -8.04
CA ALA A 144 6.49 2.83 -7.87
C ALA A 144 7.09 2.39 -9.22
N ASN A 145 8.41 2.55 -9.32
CA ASN A 145 9.21 2.11 -10.44
C ASN A 145 9.88 0.78 -10.10
N ILE A 146 10.00 -0.11 -11.09
CA ILE A 146 10.78 -1.33 -10.96
C ILE A 146 12.25 -0.95 -11.11
N VAL A 147 13.04 -1.18 -10.05
CA VAL A 147 14.48 -0.88 -10.02
C VAL A 147 15.29 -2.05 -10.57
N ALA A 148 14.94 -3.26 -10.14
CA ALA A 148 15.64 -4.48 -10.50
C ALA A 148 14.73 -5.71 -10.36
N THR A 149 15.09 -6.78 -11.07
CA THR A 149 14.39 -8.07 -11.02
C THR A 149 15.39 -9.21 -11.03
N ASP A 150 15.05 -10.30 -10.35
CA ASP A 150 15.75 -11.58 -10.42
C ASP A 150 14.76 -12.65 -10.87
N GLU A 151 14.90 -13.13 -12.10
CA GLU A 151 14.01 -14.15 -12.66
C GLU A 151 14.25 -15.54 -12.06
N GLN A 152 15.47 -15.83 -11.60
CA GLN A 152 15.83 -17.13 -11.05
C GLN A 152 15.22 -17.35 -9.68
N LEU A 153 15.29 -16.33 -8.80
CA LEU A 153 14.69 -16.35 -7.47
C LEU A 153 13.26 -15.80 -7.45
N GLY A 154 12.81 -15.17 -8.53
CA GLY A 154 11.48 -14.58 -8.63
C GLY A 154 11.32 -13.33 -7.75
N LEU A 155 12.33 -12.46 -7.72
CA LEU A 155 12.38 -11.24 -6.89
C LEU A 155 12.18 -9.98 -7.74
N ALA A 156 11.63 -8.94 -7.14
CA ALA A 156 11.60 -7.59 -7.69
C ALA A 156 11.88 -6.55 -6.59
N LEU A 157 12.71 -5.56 -6.94
CA LEU A 157 12.96 -4.37 -6.12
C LEU A 157 12.19 -3.19 -6.71
N LEU A 158 11.36 -2.56 -5.89
CA LEU A 158 10.56 -1.40 -6.24
C LEU A 158 11.06 -0.16 -5.51
N ARG A 159 10.98 0.99 -6.19
CA ARG A 159 11.24 2.30 -5.59
C ARG A 159 10.04 3.22 -5.80
N PRO A 160 9.45 3.78 -4.73
CA PRO A 160 8.36 4.72 -4.87
C PRO A 160 8.84 6.00 -5.58
N GLN A 161 7.98 6.59 -6.40
CA GLN A 161 8.30 7.82 -7.14
C GLN A 161 8.46 9.03 -6.20
N THR A 162 7.83 8.97 -5.03
CA THR A 162 8.01 9.91 -3.93
C THR A 162 8.50 9.13 -2.71
N PRO A 163 9.59 9.56 -2.03
CA PRO A 163 10.07 8.88 -0.85
C PRO A 163 8.97 8.66 0.18
N LEU A 164 8.87 7.45 0.71
CA LEU A 164 7.97 7.10 1.79
C LEU A 164 8.76 7.03 3.10
N ALA A 165 8.09 7.21 4.23
CA ALA A 165 8.67 7.08 5.57
C ALA A 165 7.95 5.92 6.29
N PRO A 166 8.35 4.66 6.04
CA PRO A 166 7.69 3.51 6.64
C PRO A 166 7.90 3.49 8.16
N MET A 167 6.94 2.92 8.89
CA MET A 167 7.01 2.82 10.35
C MET A 167 8.03 1.76 10.82
N ALA A 168 8.28 0.75 9.97
CA ALA A 168 9.31 -0.25 10.17
C ALA A 168 9.90 -0.67 8.81
N ILE A 169 11.16 -1.10 8.84
CA ILE A 169 11.84 -1.72 7.70
C ILE A 169 12.29 -3.12 8.09
N ALA A 170 12.52 -3.97 7.10
CA ALA A 170 13.01 -5.32 7.32
C ALA A 170 14.42 -5.33 7.92
N GLU A 171 14.57 -6.10 8.99
CA GLU A 171 15.87 -6.54 9.49
C GLU A 171 16.07 -8.00 9.08
N LEU A 172 17.00 -8.25 8.16
CA LEU A 172 17.25 -9.58 7.62
C LEU A 172 18.09 -10.42 8.58
N LEU A 173 17.64 -11.64 8.85
CA LEU A 173 18.43 -12.61 9.60
C LEU A 173 19.61 -13.09 8.74
N ASN A 174 20.81 -13.08 9.29
CA ASN A 174 22.03 -13.45 8.56
C ASN A 174 22.41 -14.94 8.63
N PHE A 175 21.52 -15.79 9.15
CA PHE A 175 21.71 -17.24 9.20
C PHE A 175 20.37 -17.98 9.09
N ASP A 176 20.41 -19.27 8.77
CA ASP A 176 19.23 -20.12 8.70
C ASP A 176 18.74 -20.50 10.12
N PRO A 177 17.46 -20.25 10.46
CA PRO A 177 16.86 -20.78 11.67
C PRO A 177 16.91 -22.32 11.71
N ARG A 178 16.64 -22.89 12.90
CA ARG A 178 16.58 -24.35 13.04
C ARG A 178 15.35 -24.89 12.31
N ILE A 179 15.49 -26.06 11.68
CA ILE A 179 14.33 -26.80 11.18
C ILE A 179 13.36 -27.05 12.34
N GLY A 180 12.07 -26.80 12.11
CA GLY A 180 11.01 -26.83 13.11
C GLY A 180 10.82 -25.51 13.87
N SER A 181 11.66 -24.49 13.66
CA SER A 181 11.44 -23.16 14.22
C SER A 181 10.11 -22.59 13.77
N GLU A 182 9.39 -21.97 14.71
CA GLU A 182 8.16 -21.23 14.42
C GLU A 182 8.48 -19.95 13.62
N LEU A 183 7.57 -19.61 12.73
CA LEU A 183 7.64 -18.44 11.87
C LEU A 183 6.25 -17.87 11.64
N ALA A 184 6.20 -16.64 11.12
CA ALA A 184 4.99 -16.02 10.62
C ALA A 184 5.22 -15.45 9.22
N VAL A 185 4.23 -15.59 8.34
CA VAL A 185 4.18 -14.89 7.06
C VAL A 185 3.24 -13.72 7.22
N ALA A 186 3.71 -12.52 6.88
CA ALA A 186 2.85 -11.33 6.82
C ALA A 186 2.50 -11.04 5.37
N GLY A 187 1.21 -10.90 5.07
CA GLY A 187 0.79 -10.68 3.69
C GLY A 187 -0.65 -10.22 3.53
N PHE A 188 -0.91 -9.54 2.41
CA PHE A 188 -2.25 -9.17 1.97
C PHE A 188 -2.93 -10.36 1.29
N SER A 189 -3.25 -11.40 2.05
CA SER A 189 -3.82 -12.67 1.57
C SER A 189 -5.06 -12.49 0.68
N TYR A 190 -5.82 -11.40 0.90
CA TYR A 190 -7.04 -11.06 0.18
C TYR A 190 -6.88 -9.86 -0.76
N GLY A 191 -5.65 -9.51 -1.17
CA GLY A 191 -5.37 -8.51 -2.22
C GLY A 191 -5.92 -7.12 -1.92
N GLY A 192 -5.72 -6.61 -0.69
CA GLY A 192 -6.16 -5.28 -0.28
C GLY A 192 -7.61 -5.17 0.20
N ARG A 193 -8.38 -6.28 0.20
CA ARG A 193 -9.76 -6.29 0.76
C ARG A 193 -9.81 -6.09 2.28
N LEU A 194 -8.70 -6.33 2.96
CA LEU A 194 -8.49 -5.99 4.35
C LEU A 194 -7.57 -4.77 4.43
N PRO A 195 -7.80 -3.86 5.40
CA PRO A 195 -7.01 -2.63 5.53
C PRO A 195 -5.58 -2.87 6.05
N SER A 196 -5.22 -4.11 6.34
CA SER A 196 -3.93 -4.47 6.94
C SER A 196 -3.56 -5.91 6.53
N PRO A 197 -2.25 -6.24 6.52
CA PRO A 197 -1.80 -7.59 6.22
C PRO A 197 -2.29 -8.57 7.28
N THR A 198 -2.50 -9.81 6.86
CA THR A 198 -2.79 -10.95 7.72
C THR A 198 -1.48 -11.61 8.14
N LEU A 199 -1.43 -12.12 9.37
CA LEU A 199 -0.34 -12.95 9.85
C LEU A 199 -0.75 -14.42 9.82
N THR A 200 0.04 -15.22 9.11
CA THR A 200 -0.15 -16.66 8.99
C THR A 200 1.03 -17.38 9.62
N PHE A 201 0.77 -18.14 10.69
CA PHE A 201 1.81 -18.85 11.42
C PHE A 201 2.14 -20.21 10.79
N GLY A 202 3.40 -20.62 10.91
CA GLY A 202 3.91 -21.86 10.36
C GLY A 202 5.24 -22.28 10.99
N THR A 203 5.93 -23.20 10.33
CA THR A 203 7.25 -23.67 10.76
C THR A 203 8.22 -23.80 9.58
N LEU A 204 9.52 -23.66 9.86
CA LEU A 204 10.57 -23.95 8.89
C LEU A 204 10.69 -25.46 8.68
N ALA A 205 10.39 -25.96 7.49
CA ALA A 205 10.36 -27.39 7.20
C ALA A 205 11.70 -27.93 6.66
N GLU A 206 12.46 -27.11 5.92
CA GLU A 206 13.75 -27.48 5.34
C GLU A 206 14.56 -26.21 5.01
N THR A 207 15.89 -26.29 5.09
CA THR A 207 16.80 -25.17 4.74
C THR A 207 17.25 -25.20 3.27
N ARG A 208 16.58 -26.01 2.44
CA ARG A 208 16.83 -26.13 1.00
C ARG A 208 15.50 -26.24 0.24
N GLY A 209 15.54 -25.83 -1.02
CA GLY A 209 14.44 -25.98 -1.95
C GLY A 209 14.22 -27.44 -2.39
N LEU A 210 13.15 -27.66 -3.17
CA LEU A 210 12.76 -29.00 -3.62
C LEU A 210 13.72 -29.61 -4.66
N ALA A 211 14.51 -28.79 -5.37
CA ALA A 211 15.56 -29.25 -6.27
C ALA A 211 16.97 -29.15 -5.63
N GLY A 212 17.05 -28.83 -4.33
CA GLY A 212 18.30 -28.71 -3.59
C GLY A 212 18.91 -27.31 -3.59
N GLU A 213 18.16 -26.30 -4.03
CA GLU A 213 18.57 -24.89 -4.02
C GLU A 213 18.95 -24.44 -2.61
N THR A 214 20.09 -23.75 -2.48
CA THR A 214 20.63 -23.30 -1.19
C THR A 214 20.09 -21.96 -0.74
N GLU A 215 19.54 -21.20 -1.68
CA GLU A 215 18.97 -19.85 -1.52
C GLU A 215 17.50 -19.89 -1.11
N ILE A 216 16.87 -21.07 -1.20
CA ILE A 216 15.46 -21.30 -0.93
C ILE A 216 15.31 -22.20 0.30
N SER A 217 14.35 -21.88 1.15
CA SER A 217 13.89 -22.75 2.24
C SER A 217 12.45 -23.19 2.00
N ARG A 218 12.08 -24.34 2.57
CA ARG A 218 10.71 -24.85 2.54
C ARG A 218 10.02 -24.59 3.87
N LEU A 219 8.78 -24.14 3.79
CA LEU A 219 7.94 -23.81 4.93
C LEU A 219 6.77 -24.78 5.03
N ASN A 220 6.32 -25.02 6.25
CA ASN A 220 5.01 -25.60 6.53
C ASN A 220 4.07 -24.46 6.97
N VAL A 221 3.33 -23.89 6.01
CA VAL A 221 2.44 -22.74 6.21
C VAL A 221 1.33 -22.75 5.15
N THR A 222 0.12 -22.31 5.53
CA THR A 222 -1.04 -22.23 4.62
C THR A 222 -1.21 -20.80 4.12
N VAL A 223 -0.63 -20.50 2.96
CA VAL A 223 -0.63 -19.16 2.35
C VAL A 223 -1.62 -19.07 1.19
N GLN A 224 -1.99 -17.84 0.84
CA GLN A 224 -2.78 -17.48 -0.34
C GLN A 224 -1.91 -16.78 -1.38
N ASP A 225 -2.40 -16.67 -2.62
CA ASP A 225 -1.70 -15.97 -3.70
C ASP A 225 -1.31 -14.54 -3.32
N GLY A 226 -2.15 -13.84 -2.56
CA GLY A 226 -1.89 -12.47 -2.10
C GLY A 226 -0.72 -12.34 -1.11
N ASP A 227 -0.34 -13.43 -0.43
CA ASP A 227 0.78 -13.42 0.52
C ASP A 227 2.15 -13.43 -0.18
N ALA A 228 2.22 -13.86 -1.43
CA ALA A 228 3.48 -13.95 -2.15
C ALA A 228 4.15 -12.57 -2.26
N GLY A 229 5.46 -12.56 -2.01
CA GLY A 229 6.28 -11.36 -1.83
C GLY A 229 6.30 -10.78 -0.41
N GLY A 230 5.48 -11.31 0.51
CA GLY A 230 5.44 -10.89 1.91
C GLY A 230 6.65 -11.41 2.72
N PRO A 231 7.02 -10.72 3.81
CA PRO A 231 8.12 -11.14 4.65
C PRO A 231 7.75 -12.39 5.47
N VAL A 232 8.73 -13.28 5.62
CA VAL A 232 8.69 -14.41 6.54
C VAL A 232 9.51 -14.03 7.75
N LEU A 233 8.88 -14.01 8.92
CA LEU A 233 9.42 -13.51 10.18
C LEU A 233 9.71 -14.66 11.14
N ASP A 234 10.77 -14.55 11.92
CA ASP A 234 10.96 -15.34 13.13
C ASP A 234 10.11 -14.79 14.29
N GLN A 235 10.16 -15.45 15.45
CA GLN A 235 9.44 -14.98 16.65
C GLN A 235 9.96 -13.63 17.20
N GLY A 236 11.16 -13.20 16.82
CA GLY A 236 11.74 -11.92 17.20
C GLY A 236 11.34 -10.77 16.26
N GLY A 237 10.62 -11.06 15.16
CA GLY A 237 10.27 -10.07 14.14
C GLY A 237 11.38 -9.82 13.11
N ALA A 238 12.46 -10.61 13.12
CA ALA A 238 13.48 -10.56 12.08
C ALA A 238 12.98 -11.28 10.82
N VAL A 239 13.30 -10.74 9.64
CA VAL A 239 12.94 -11.33 8.35
C VAL A 239 13.92 -12.45 8.02
N ILE A 240 13.46 -13.70 8.03
CA ILE A 240 14.23 -14.88 7.64
C ILE A 240 14.23 -15.10 6.12
N GLY A 241 13.28 -14.48 5.41
CA GLY A 241 13.17 -14.56 3.96
C GLY A 241 11.90 -13.90 3.43
N MET A 242 11.67 -14.06 2.12
CA MET A 242 10.47 -13.58 1.43
C MET A 242 9.70 -14.76 0.86
N LEU A 243 8.40 -14.81 1.11
CA LEU A 243 7.54 -15.84 0.53
C LEU A 243 7.53 -15.73 -0.99
N LEU A 244 7.84 -16.84 -1.68
CA LEU A 244 7.81 -16.92 -3.13
C LEU A 244 6.41 -17.24 -3.64
N ALA A 245 6.10 -16.78 -4.86
CA ALA A 245 4.91 -17.22 -5.56
C ALA A 245 4.92 -18.74 -5.76
N ALA A 246 3.76 -19.37 -5.63
CA ALA A 246 3.63 -20.80 -5.91
C ALA A 246 4.00 -21.08 -7.38
N PRO A 247 4.75 -22.16 -7.68
CA PRO A 247 5.04 -22.53 -9.06
C PRO A 247 3.74 -22.71 -9.86
N THR A 248 3.62 -22.03 -11.00
CA THR A 248 2.43 -22.08 -11.86
C THR A 248 2.59 -23.07 -13.03
N GLU A 249 3.81 -23.36 -13.46
CA GLU A 249 4.07 -24.26 -14.60
C GLU A 249 4.41 -25.68 -14.15
N GLY A 250 3.50 -26.63 -14.45
CA GLY A 250 3.77 -28.07 -14.41
C GLY A 250 3.92 -28.70 -13.02
N LYS A 251 3.84 -27.92 -11.93
CA LYS A 251 3.96 -28.42 -10.55
C LYS A 251 2.93 -27.73 -9.65
N LEU A 252 2.05 -28.53 -9.06
CA LEU A 252 1.19 -28.08 -7.96
C LEU A 252 1.84 -28.50 -6.65
N LEU A 253 2.12 -27.54 -5.77
CA LEU A 253 2.57 -27.85 -4.42
C LEU A 253 1.37 -28.34 -3.59
N PRO A 254 1.56 -29.35 -2.72
CA PRO A 254 0.55 -29.72 -1.74
C PRO A 254 0.18 -28.53 -0.84
N GLN A 255 -1.04 -28.54 -0.32
CA GLN A 255 -1.43 -27.55 0.70
C GLN A 255 -0.47 -27.60 1.89
N GLY A 256 -0.21 -26.42 2.47
CA GLY A 256 0.72 -26.27 3.59
C GLY A 256 2.19 -26.16 3.19
N VAL A 257 2.54 -26.30 1.90
CA VAL A 257 3.94 -26.17 1.44
C VAL A 257 4.17 -24.77 0.87
N GLY A 258 4.98 -23.97 1.58
CA GLY A 258 5.48 -22.69 1.11
C GLY A 258 6.96 -22.76 0.73
N LEU A 259 7.41 -21.86 -0.15
CA LEU A 259 8.82 -21.65 -0.47
C LEU A 259 9.20 -20.22 -0.11
N THR A 260 10.40 -20.01 0.42
CA THR A 260 10.90 -18.67 0.77
C THR A 260 12.32 -18.48 0.25
N ALA A 261 12.59 -17.32 -0.35
CA ALA A 261 13.97 -16.90 -0.63
C ALA A 261 14.60 -16.37 0.65
N LYS A 262 15.75 -16.94 1.04
CA LYS A 262 16.42 -16.68 2.31
C LYS A 262 16.93 -15.25 2.43
N GLY A 263 16.93 -14.71 3.65
CA GLY A 263 17.44 -13.38 3.96
C GLY A 263 18.85 -13.09 3.41
N THR A 264 19.74 -14.08 3.37
CA THR A 264 21.07 -13.93 2.76
C THR A 264 21.02 -13.70 1.25
N ALA A 265 20.19 -14.45 0.53
CA ALA A 265 19.97 -14.26 -0.91
C ALA A 265 19.30 -12.91 -1.21
N LEU A 266 18.37 -12.48 -0.35
CA LEU A 266 17.76 -11.16 -0.46
C LEU A 266 18.80 -10.04 -0.24
N ALA A 267 19.68 -10.18 0.75
CA ALA A 267 20.74 -9.22 1.03
C ALA A 267 21.72 -9.10 -0.15
N GLU A 268 22.08 -10.22 -0.79
CA GLU A 268 22.92 -10.23 -2.00
C GLU A 268 22.24 -9.52 -3.18
N PHE A 269 20.96 -9.81 -3.43
CA PHE A 269 20.18 -9.14 -4.47
C PHE A 269 20.06 -7.62 -4.21
N LEU A 270 19.81 -7.22 -2.97
CA LEU A 270 19.75 -5.81 -2.58
C LEU A 270 21.10 -5.10 -2.80
N ALA A 271 22.19 -5.71 -2.33
CA ALA A 271 23.54 -5.16 -2.45
C ALA A 271 23.97 -5.00 -3.92
N ALA A 272 23.66 -5.98 -4.76
CA ALA A 272 23.91 -5.91 -6.20
C ALA A 272 23.20 -4.74 -6.90
N ASN A 273 22.11 -4.24 -6.31
CA ASN A 273 21.29 -3.15 -6.83
C ASN A 273 21.43 -1.84 -6.03
N GLY A 274 22.50 -1.71 -5.24
CA GLY A 274 22.86 -0.48 -4.55
C GLY A 274 22.02 -0.19 -3.29
N VAL A 275 21.36 -1.19 -2.73
CA VAL A 275 20.62 -1.10 -1.46
C VAL A 275 21.34 -1.91 -0.38
N THR A 276 21.68 -1.26 0.73
CA THR A 276 22.28 -1.94 1.88
C THR A 276 21.17 -2.47 2.78
N ALA A 277 21.06 -3.79 2.90
CA ALA A 277 20.11 -4.40 3.82
C ALA A 277 20.53 -4.22 5.29
N THR A 278 19.55 -3.98 6.16
CA THR A 278 19.76 -4.01 7.61
C THR A 278 19.82 -5.48 8.05
N MET A 279 20.94 -5.89 8.66
CA MET A 279 21.13 -7.26 9.15
C MET A 279 20.95 -7.32 10.66
N THR A 280 20.37 -8.41 11.16
CA THR A 280 20.14 -8.63 12.59
C THR A 280 20.47 -10.06 13.02
N GLN A 281 20.54 -10.27 14.34
CA GLN A 281 20.63 -11.59 14.96
C GLN A 281 19.27 -11.96 15.54
N ILE A 282 19.06 -13.25 15.88
CA ILE A 282 17.84 -13.65 16.60
C ILE A 282 17.73 -12.82 17.88
N GLN A 283 16.62 -12.11 17.99
CA GLN A 283 16.22 -11.39 19.19
C GLN A 283 15.33 -12.28 20.07
N GLY A 284 15.12 -11.89 21.32
CA GLY A 284 14.14 -12.57 22.18
C GLY A 284 12.74 -12.54 21.55
N ALA A 285 11.94 -13.58 21.81
CA ALA A 285 10.61 -13.69 21.23
C ALA A 285 9.71 -12.49 21.62
N LEU A 286 9.09 -11.87 20.61
CA LEU A 286 8.07 -10.85 20.78
C LEU A 286 6.75 -11.48 21.23
N THR A 287 5.89 -10.67 21.84
CA THR A 287 4.50 -11.09 22.03
C THR A 287 3.79 -11.18 20.67
N PRO A 288 2.74 -12.00 20.52
CA PRO A 288 2.00 -12.08 19.25
C PRO A 288 1.45 -10.73 18.77
N TYR A 289 1.08 -9.85 19.71
CA TYR A 289 0.62 -8.50 19.41
C TYR A 289 1.75 -7.63 18.84
N ASP A 290 2.93 -7.66 19.46
CA ASP A 290 4.08 -6.88 19.01
C ASP A 290 4.60 -7.37 17.66
N LEU A 291 4.65 -8.69 17.47
CA LEU A 291 5.00 -9.30 16.18
C LEU A 291 4.03 -8.88 15.07
N THR A 292 2.72 -8.88 15.37
CA THR A 292 1.69 -8.46 14.41
C THR A 292 1.85 -6.98 14.03
N ASN A 293 2.10 -6.10 15.00
CA ASN A 293 2.31 -4.68 14.75
C ASN A 293 3.60 -4.42 13.96
N ASN A 294 4.70 -5.07 14.35
CA ASN A 294 5.97 -4.97 13.64
C ASN A 294 5.82 -5.40 12.18
N ALA A 295 5.19 -6.54 11.94
CA ALA A 295 4.91 -7.05 10.62
C ALA A 295 3.99 -6.15 9.79
N ALA A 296 2.92 -5.62 10.39
CA ALA A 296 2.00 -4.71 9.72
C ALA A 296 2.66 -3.39 9.33
N ASN A 297 3.60 -2.90 10.14
CA ASN A 297 4.32 -1.64 9.90
C ASN A 297 5.35 -1.72 8.76
N MET A 298 5.82 -2.92 8.39
CA MET A 298 6.78 -3.11 7.30
C MET A 298 6.17 -3.69 6.01
N THR A 299 5.06 -4.42 6.12
CA THR A 299 4.45 -5.13 4.98
C THR A 299 3.59 -4.16 4.19
N VAL A 300 3.67 -4.25 2.86
CA VAL A 300 3.02 -3.32 1.93
C VAL A 300 2.24 -4.05 0.86
N LEU A 301 1.09 -3.51 0.47
CA LEU A 301 0.31 -4.01 -0.66
C LEU A 301 0.95 -3.55 -1.97
N VAL A 302 1.25 -4.49 -2.87
CA VAL A 302 1.78 -4.22 -4.21
C VAL A 302 0.70 -4.53 -5.24
N SER A 303 0.28 -3.51 -5.98
CA SER A 303 -0.83 -3.58 -6.93
C SER A 303 -0.35 -3.33 -8.36
N CYS A 304 -0.68 -4.26 -9.24
CA CYS A 304 -0.41 -4.23 -10.68
C CYS A 304 -1.63 -3.73 -11.45
N TRP A 305 -1.45 -2.78 -12.35
CA TRP A 305 -2.52 -2.19 -13.15
C TRP A 305 -2.22 -2.28 -14.64
N LYS A 306 -3.25 -2.49 -15.46
CA LYS A 306 -3.24 -2.36 -16.93
C LYS A 306 -3.64 -0.98 -17.37
#